data_AF-H1Z078-F1
#
_entry.id   AF-H1Z078-F1
#
_cell.length_a   1.000
_cell.length_b   1.000
_cell.length_c   1.000
_cell.angle_alpha   90.00
_cell.angle_beta   90.00
_cell.angle_gamma   90.00
#
_symmetry.space_group_name_H-M   'P 1'
#
loop_
_entity.id
_entity.type
_entity.pdbx_description
1 polymer ?
#
loop_
_entity_poly.entity_id
_entity_poly.type
_entity_poly.pdbx_seq_one_letter_code
_entity_poly.pdbx_strand_id
1 'polypeptide(L)'
;MKNKKLPPGKAVRDKIPKIIRNSGKECRIETLSEPLFYEAMKEKLTEEVGEYLSEPCPEELADIIEVVYRLAESEGITKEELEEIRLKKREIRGGFEKNIFLLNNKPDI
;
A
#
# COMPACT_ATOMS: atom_id res chain seq x y z
N MET A 1 1.63 21.81 -13.17
CA MET A 1 1.98 21.83 -11.73
C MET A 1 3.43 21.41 -11.62
N LYS A 2 4.26 22.10 -10.82
CA LYS A 2 5.69 21.79 -10.72
C LYS A 2 5.83 20.38 -10.13
N ASN A 3 6.48 19.45 -10.85
CA ASN A 3 6.89 18.14 -10.33
C ASN A 3 7.79 18.37 -9.11
N LYS A 4 7.21 18.41 -7.91
CA LYS A 4 8.00 18.33 -6.68
C LYS A 4 8.42 16.88 -6.53
N LYS A 5 9.69 16.62 -6.79
CA LYS A 5 10.33 15.32 -6.56
C LYS A 5 10.26 15.00 -5.06
N LEU A 6 9.96 13.74 -4.72
CA LEU A 6 9.99 13.27 -3.34
C LEU A 6 11.41 13.44 -2.76
N PRO A 7 11.56 13.95 -1.52
CA PRO A 7 12.86 13.98 -0.87
C PRO A 7 13.39 12.55 -0.61
N PRO A 8 14.72 12.36 -0.49
CA PRO A 8 15.27 11.06 -0.10
C PRO A 8 14.74 10.62 1.26
N GLY A 9 14.22 9.40 1.36
CA GLY A 9 13.66 8.85 2.59
C GLY A 9 12.67 7.74 2.29
N LYS A 10 11.91 7.32 3.30
CA LYS A 10 10.79 6.40 3.15
C LYS A 10 9.65 6.76 4.10
N ALA A 11 8.43 6.43 3.72
CA ALA A 11 7.28 6.56 4.61
C ALA A 11 7.41 5.54 5.76
N VAL A 12 7.16 5.98 6.99
CA VAL A 12 7.21 5.14 8.20
C VAL A 12 5.96 5.38 9.03
N ARG A 13 5.55 4.37 9.81
CA ARG A 13 4.46 4.52 10.80
C ARG A 13 4.83 5.58 11.84
N ASP A 14 3.84 6.30 12.35
CA ASP A 14 4.01 7.46 13.24
C ASP A 14 4.85 7.20 14.51
N LYS A 15 4.81 5.95 15.00
CA LYS A 15 5.55 5.55 16.21
C LYS A 15 7.01 5.18 15.94
N ILE A 16 7.41 4.98 14.68
CA ILE A 16 8.77 4.55 14.33
C ILE A 16 9.85 5.54 14.80
N PRO A 17 9.72 6.88 14.63
CA PRO A 17 10.72 7.80 15.14
C PRO A 17 10.92 7.70 16.67
N LYS A 18 9.83 7.47 17.42
CA LYS A 18 9.91 7.28 18.87
C LYS A 18 10.60 5.96 19.22
N ILE A 19 10.26 4.87 18.52
CA ILE A 19 10.89 3.55 18.70
C ILE A 19 12.41 3.65 18.43
N ILE A 20 12.83 4.32 17.35
CA ILE A 20 14.25 4.51 17.02
C ILE A 20 14.97 5.27 18.15
N ARG A 21 14.42 6.41 18.60
CA ARG A 21 15.02 7.20 19.69
C ARG A 21 15.11 6.43 21.01
N ASN A 22 14.09 5.65 21.34
CA ASN A 22 14.09 4.80 22.52
C ASN A 22 15.15 3.69 22.47
N SER A 23 15.59 3.29 21.27
CA SER A 23 16.71 2.36 21.09
C SER A 23 18.10 3.00 21.20
N GLY A 24 18.17 4.29 21.58
CA GLY A 24 19.42 5.06 21.69
C GLY A 24 19.99 5.55 20.35
N LYS A 25 19.22 5.42 19.26
CA LYS A 25 19.59 5.87 17.92
C LYS A 25 18.95 7.20 17.57
N GLU A 26 19.62 8.00 16.74
CA GLU A 26 19.04 9.23 16.22
C GLU A 26 18.33 9.00 14.88
N CYS A 27 17.29 9.80 14.61
CA CYS A 27 16.65 9.86 13.29
C CYS A 27 16.20 11.29 12.98
N ARG A 28 16.35 11.66 11.70
CA ARG A 28 15.78 12.89 11.13
C ARG A 28 14.42 12.55 10.54
N ILE A 29 13.45 13.43 10.76
CA ILE A 29 12.09 13.27 10.25
C ILE A 29 11.65 14.57 9.57
N GLU A 30 10.82 14.44 8.55
CA GLU A 30 10.14 15.54 7.88
C GLU A 30 8.68 15.13 7.67
N THR A 31 7.74 16.02 7.99
CA THR A 31 6.32 15.82 7.71
C THR A 31 6.02 16.39 6.33
N LEU A 32 5.65 15.52 5.38
CA LEU A 32 5.32 15.93 4.01
C LEU A 32 3.89 16.45 3.91
N SER A 33 3.62 17.27 2.88
CA SER A 33 2.24 17.63 2.51
C SER A 33 1.48 16.42 1.95
N GLU A 34 0.16 16.38 2.10
CA GLU A 34 -0.71 15.30 1.59
C GLU A 34 -0.38 14.83 0.16
N PRO A 35 -0.24 15.71 -0.87
CA PRO A 35 0.08 15.24 -2.22
C PRO A 35 1.45 14.57 -2.35
N LEU A 36 2.44 15.00 -1.55
CA LEU A 36 3.77 14.40 -1.56
C LEU A 36 3.79 13.10 -0.76
N PHE A 37 3.08 13.05 0.36
CA PHE A 37 2.99 11.84 1.16
C PHE A 37 2.21 10.74 0.42
N TYR A 38 1.19 11.10 -0.37
CA TYR A 38 0.50 10.17 -1.26
C TYR A 38 1.46 9.48 -2.25
N GLU A 39 2.37 10.22 -2.88
CA GLU A 39 3.40 9.62 -3.74
C GLU A 39 4.38 8.74 -2.93
N ALA A 40 4.77 9.16 -1.72
CA ALA A 40 5.58 8.32 -0.83
C ALA A 40 4.89 7.00 -0.44
N MET A 41 3.56 7.01 -0.26
CA MET A 41 2.80 5.80 0.05
C MET A 41 2.69 4.85 -1.15
N LYS A 42 2.75 5.33 -2.40
CA LYS A 42 2.86 4.46 -3.58
C LYS A 42 4.22 3.77 -3.65
N GLU A 43 5.30 4.49 -3.33
CA GLU A 43 6.62 3.87 -3.17
C GLU A 43 6.60 2.84 -2.04
N LYS A 44 5.97 3.17 -0.90
CA LYS A 44 5.80 2.24 0.23
C LYS A 44 5.01 0.98 -0.15
N LEU A 45 3.95 1.09 -0.95
CA LEU A 45 3.22 -0.07 -1.46
C LEU A 45 4.12 -1.00 -2.28
N THR A 46 5.04 -0.42 -3.05
CA THR A 46 6.02 -1.19 -3.85
C THR A 46 7.06 -1.87 -2.95
N GLU A 47 7.50 -1.20 -1.89
CA GLU A 47 8.36 -1.78 -0.83
C GLU A 47 7.68 -2.99 -0.19
N GLU A 48 6.49 -2.86 0.41
CA GLU A 48 5.85 -3.96 1.16
C GLU A 48 5.46 -5.14 0.25
N VAL A 49 5.01 -4.88 -0.98
CA VAL A 49 4.76 -5.95 -1.95
C VAL A 49 6.06 -6.66 -2.31
N GLY A 50 7.16 -5.92 -2.46
CA GLY A 50 8.49 -6.50 -2.67
C GLY A 50 8.95 -7.36 -1.50
N GLU A 51 8.73 -6.90 -0.27
CA GLU A 51 9.03 -7.65 0.97
C GLU A 51 8.21 -8.95 1.02
N TYR A 52 6.89 -8.89 0.80
CA TYR A 52 6.03 -10.09 0.73
C TYR A 52 6.46 -11.08 -0.37
N LEU A 53 6.87 -10.59 -1.54
CA LEU A 53 7.33 -11.46 -2.63
C LEU A 53 8.68 -12.11 -2.34
N SER A 54 9.55 -11.45 -1.56
CA SER A 54 10.86 -11.95 -1.17
C SER A 54 10.78 -12.92 0.01
N GLU A 55 10.03 -12.57 1.05
CA GLU A 55 9.84 -13.36 2.27
C GLU A 55 8.35 -13.36 2.67
N PRO A 56 7.53 -14.26 2.10
CA PRO A 56 6.09 -14.25 2.32
C PRO A 56 5.71 -14.56 3.78
N CYS A 57 5.15 -13.59 4.49
CA CYS A 57 4.60 -13.78 5.84
C CYS A 57 3.30 -12.98 6.07
N PRO A 58 2.48 -13.35 7.08
CA PRO A 58 1.26 -12.63 7.44
C PRO A 58 1.49 -11.15 7.82
N GLU A 59 2.65 -10.83 8.38
CA GLU A 59 3.03 -9.47 8.79
C GLU A 59 3.13 -8.54 7.57
N GLU A 60 3.79 -8.98 6.48
CA GLU A 60 3.85 -8.17 5.25
C GLU A 60 2.47 -7.98 4.60
N LEU A 61 1.58 -8.97 4.69
CA LEU A 61 0.19 -8.79 4.24
C LEU A 61 -0.54 -7.73 5.07
N ALA A 62 -0.28 -7.65 6.37
CA ALA A 62 -0.85 -6.63 7.23
C ALA A 62 -0.28 -5.23 6.92
N ASP A 63 1.01 -5.13 6.58
CA ASP A 63 1.63 -3.88 6.13
C ASP A 63 1.08 -3.42 4.77
N ILE A 64 0.88 -4.34 3.81
CA ILE A 64 0.20 -4.02 2.55
C ILE A 64 -1.22 -3.49 2.81
N ILE A 65 -1.98 -4.10 3.71
CA ILE A 65 -3.34 -3.64 4.06
C ILE A 65 -3.31 -2.22 4.66
N GLU A 66 -2.38 -1.93 5.57
CA GLU A 66 -2.23 -0.60 6.15
C GLU A 66 -1.96 0.46 5.06
N VAL A 67 -1.04 0.15 4.14
CA VAL A 67 -0.68 1.04 3.04
C VAL A 67 -1.89 1.30 2.14
N VAL A 68 -2.64 0.25 1.80
CA VAL A 68 -3.86 0.35 0.98
C VAL A 68 -4.91 1.23 1.67
N TYR A 69 -5.11 1.11 2.98
CA TYR A 69 -6.06 1.97 3.70
C TYR A 69 -5.62 3.43 3.74
N ARG A 70 -4.33 3.72 3.93
CA ARG A 70 -3.84 5.10 3.90
C ARG A 70 -3.96 5.73 2.50
N LEU A 71 -3.74 4.94 1.44
CA LEU A 71 -3.95 5.37 0.05
C LEU A 71 -5.43 5.65 -0.25
N ALA A 72 -6.33 4.77 0.22
CA ALA A 72 -7.77 4.95 0.11
C ALA A 72 -8.24 6.26 0.76
N GLU A 73 -7.74 6.55 1.97
CA GLU A 73 -8.01 7.82 2.66
C GLU A 73 -7.51 9.04 1.87
N SER A 74 -6.30 8.97 1.29
CA SER A 74 -5.78 10.03 0.40
C SER A 74 -6.64 10.25 -0.85
N GLU A 75 -7.33 9.21 -1.31
CA GLU A 75 -8.26 9.26 -2.45
C GLU A 75 -9.69 9.68 -2.03
N GLY A 76 -9.90 9.94 -0.73
CA GLY A 76 -11.15 10.42 -0.19
C GLY A 76 -12.20 9.33 0.03
N ILE A 77 -11.78 8.07 0.13
CA ILE A 77 -12.68 6.95 0.44
C ILE A 77 -12.31 6.27 1.76
N THR A 78 -13.31 5.75 2.46
CA THR A 78 -13.11 5.03 3.72
C THR A 78 -12.68 3.58 3.49
N LYS A 79 -12.20 2.94 4.56
CA LYS A 79 -11.98 1.49 4.58
C LYS A 79 -13.24 0.72 4.20
N GLU A 80 -14.38 1.15 4.71
CA GLU A 80 -15.68 0.51 4.50
C GLU A 80 -16.10 0.62 3.04
N GLU A 81 -15.96 1.80 2.42
CA GLU A 81 -16.23 2.01 1.00
C GLU A 81 -15.30 1.17 0.11
N LEU A 82 -14.02 1.08 0.46
CA LEU A 82 -13.07 0.22 -0.26
C LEU A 82 -13.47 -1.26 -0.16
N GLU A 83 -13.92 -1.70 1.02
CA GLU A 83 -14.38 -3.06 1.26
C GLU A 83 -15.68 -3.36 0.48
N GLU A 84 -16.61 -2.42 0.41
CA GLU A 84 -17.80 -2.52 -0.44
C GLU A 84 -17.43 -2.70 -1.93
N ILE A 85 -16.46 -1.92 -2.43
CA ILE A 85 -15.94 -2.06 -3.79
C ILE A 85 -15.35 -3.46 -4.01
N ARG A 86 -14.56 -3.97 -3.05
CA ARG A 86 -13.96 -5.32 -3.10
C ARG A 86 -15.03 -6.42 -3.12
N LEU A 87 -16.01 -6.33 -2.23
CA LEU A 87 -17.10 -7.30 -2.11
C LEU A 87 -17.98 -7.31 -3.37
N LYS A 88 -18.34 -6.14 -3.91
CA LYS A 88 -19.09 -6.03 -5.17
C LYS A 88 -18.34 -6.65 -6.34
N LYS A 89 -17.02 -6.46 -6.43
CA LYS A 89 -16.19 -7.15 -7.44
C LYS A 89 -16.22 -8.66 -7.25
N ARG A 90 -16.14 -9.15 -6.01
CA ARG A 90 -16.18 -10.59 -5.68
C ARG A 90 -17.54 -11.20 -6.00
N GLU A 91 -18.64 -10.50 -5.74
CA GLU A 91 -19.99 -10.94 -6.09
C GLU A 91 -20.15 -11.07 -7.61
N ILE A 92 -19.73 -10.05 -8.36
CA ILE A 92 -19.90 -10.00 -9.83
C ILE A 92 -18.92 -10.95 -10.56
N ARG A 93 -17.68 -11.07 -10.09
CA ARG A 93 -16.58 -11.73 -10.83
C ARG A 93 -16.07 -13.01 -10.17
N GLY A 94 -16.52 -13.32 -8.96
CA GLY A 94 -15.94 -14.37 -8.12
C GLY A 94 -14.67 -13.91 -7.39
N GLY A 95 -14.15 -14.77 -6.52
CA GLY A 95 -12.83 -14.64 -5.91
C GLY A 95 -11.80 -15.56 -6.55
N PHE A 96 -10.67 -15.74 -5.86
CA PHE A 96 -9.56 -16.57 -6.33
C PHE A 96 -9.59 -18.01 -5.77
N GLU A 97 -10.67 -18.42 -5.09
CA GLU A 97 -10.75 -19.71 -4.37
C GLU A 97 -10.66 -20.94 -5.28
N LYS A 98 -10.96 -20.77 -6.57
CA LYS A 98 -10.90 -21.85 -7.57
C LYS A 98 -9.52 -22.00 -8.23
N ASN A 99 -8.53 -21.17 -7.89
CA ASN A 99 -7.17 -21.20 -8.48
C ASN A 99 -7.17 -21.21 -10.02
N ILE A 100 -8.08 -20.44 -10.64
CA ILE A 100 -8.21 -20.40 -12.11
C ILE A 100 -7.07 -19.57 -12.70
N PHE A 101 -6.30 -20.16 -13.61
CA PHE A 101 -5.26 -19.49 -14.40
C PHE A 101 -5.64 -19.53 -15.89
N LEU A 102 -5.80 -18.35 -16.51
CA LEU A 102 -6.21 -18.22 -17.91
C LEU A 102 -4.99 -18.32 -18.84
N LEU A 103 -4.93 -19.36 -19.68
CA LEU A 103 -3.79 -19.60 -20.60
C LEU A 103 -3.90 -18.83 -21.91
N ASN A 104 -5.11 -18.58 -22.39
CA ASN A 104 -5.36 -17.82 -23.62
C ASN A 104 -6.77 -17.20 -23.61
N ASN A 105 -6.91 -16.05 -24.26
CA ASN A 105 -8.18 -15.43 -24.60
C ASN A 105 -8.14 -15.04 -26.08
N LYS A 106 -8.17 -16.04 -26.98
CA LYS A 106 -8.37 -15.67 -28.38
C LYS A 106 -9.74 -15.00 -28.49
N PRO A 107 -9.86 -13.77 -29.01
CA PRO A 107 -11.16 -13.31 -29.47
C PRO A 107 -11.61 -14.30 -30.55
N ASP A 108 -12.87 -14.73 -30.49
CA ASP A 108 -13.47 -15.51 -31.55
C ASP A 108 -13.26 -14.74 -32.87
N ILE A 109 -12.58 -15.38 -33.85
CA ILE A 109 -12.48 -14.89 -35.23
C ILE A 109 -13.74 -15.31 -35.97
#